data_AF-A0A544YSZ4-F1
#
_entry.id   AF-A0A544YSZ4-F1
#
_cell.length_a   1.000
_cell.length_b   1.000
_cell.length_c   1.000
_cell.angle_alpha   90.00
_cell.angle_beta   90.00
_cell.angle_gamma   90.00
#
_symmetry.space_group_name_H-M   'P 1'
#
loop_
_entity.id
_entity.type
_entity.pdbx_description
1 polymer ?
#
loop_
_entity_poly.entity_id
_entity_poly.type
_entity_poly.pdbx_seq_one_letter_code
_entity_poly.pdbx_strand_id
1 'polypeptide(L)'
;MHEPTYGGIPLGREAGAAFSLQTVARDSAIAHVDGWEVEVRKDQKIVVARGGKLNGYDTAFRSGLDAAQKGLDLMSMSGKDNLAIKSWDMEHLAWWPEPNGTVLRQVFFLSTKMSVGAVTVLVRDSTGNVVPSPLSPPPVWHESFRYFRLSQTTEDLFDAFRNAYLALESVLSSIAPQRIRPNGRVGEGEGEWFERALTEADKVAPLADFVPPGTSDPVQHLKQELYSDMRGAMSHAKSGRAILLPQTEADRAKVTASLSTLTRLYLTLVEKHLQMRRLGGGITAEGFRLMATSVFDAMTLSLSDDESELTDSDIPPNTLVALTPSGPTENPRAFVLTRLWSLNTSDVRGIGFIRKICGTDAKGNLLLTERLEDRLTLQGAVRFEAACGILGMNTQQPRSLYSY
;
A
#
# COMPACT_ATOMS: atom_id res chain seq x y z
N MET A 1 -33.33 -16.61 -10.35
CA MET A 1 -32.64 -15.33 -10.12
C MET A 1 -31.21 -15.50 -10.57
N HIS A 2 -30.75 -14.64 -11.47
CA HIS A 2 -29.35 -14.62 -11.90
C HIS A 2 -28.49 -14.02 -10.79
N GLU A 3 -27.25 -14.48 -10.69
CA GLU A 3 -26.28 -14.06 -9.66
C GLU A 3 -25.45 -12.87 -10.16
N PRO A 4 -24.84 -12.09 -9.26
CA PRO A 4 -23.95 -11.01 -9.65
C PRO A 4 -22.75 -11.58 -10.39
N THR A 5 -22.21 -10.84 -11.35
CA THR A 5 -21.01 -11.25 -12.10
C THR A 5 -20.03 -10.11 -12.24
N TYR A 6 -18.73 -10.42 -12.29
CA TYR A 6 -17.68 -9.47 -12.62
C TYR A 6 -16.84 -10.04 -13.77
N GLY A 7 -16.80 -9.35 -14.91
CA GLY A 7 -16.26 -9.91 -16.15
C GLY A 7 -16.99 -11.17 -16.60
N GLY A 8 -18.27 -11.31 -16.23
CA GLY A 8 -19.05 -12.52 -16.45
C GLY A 8 -18.67 -13.70 -15.55
N ILE A 9 -17.71 -13.56 -14.64
CA ILE A 9 -17.42 -14.56 -13.60
C ILE A 9 -18.50 -14.45 -12.53
N PRO A 10 -19.24 -15.53 -12.22
CA PRO A 10 -20.22 -15.52 -11.13
C PRO A 10 -19.54 -15.23 -9.79
N LEU A 11 -20.10 -14.31 -9.01
CA LEU A 11 -19.63 -14.03 -7.66
C LEU A 11 -20.14 -15.07 -6.65
N GLY A 12 -21.18 -15.83 -7.03
CA GLY A 12 -21.83 -16.80 -6.15
C GLY A 12 -22.74 -16.14 -5.11
N ARG A 13 -23.37 -16.98 -4.27
CA ARG A 13 -24.25 -16.54 -3.17
C ARG A 13 -23.58 -16.53 -1.81
N GLU A 14 -22.41 -17.16 -1.74
CA GLU A 14 -21.55 -17.15 -0.57
C GLU A 14 -20.78 -15.83 -0.49
N ALA A 15 -19.93 -15.68 0.53
CA ALA A 15 -19.06 -14.53 0.60
C ALA A 15 -17.91 -14.63 -0.43
N GLY A 16 -17.27 -13.51 -0.71
CA GLY A 16 -16.01 -13.53 -1.42
C GLY A 16 -15.46 -12.16 -1.77
N ALA A 17 -14.39 -12.19 -2.56
CA ALA A 17 -13.72 -11.00 -3.04
C ALA A 17 -13.17 -11.21 -4.46
N ALA A 18 -13.06 -10.12 -5.20
CA ALA A 18 -12.45 -10.09 -6.52
C ALA A 18 -11.42 -8.96 -6.59
N PHE A 19 -10.35 -9.25 -7.32
CA PHE A 19 -9.19 -8.37 -7.39
C PHE A 19 -8.70 -8.24 -8.82
N SER A 20 -8.09 -7.09 -9.11
CA SER A 20 -7.44 -6.80 -10.38
C SER A 20 -6.08 -7.50 -10.45
N LEU A 21 -5.74 -8.10 -11.59
CA LEU A 21 -4.47 -8.75 -11.85
C LEU A 21 -3.50 -7.78 -12.52
N GLN A 22 -2.19 -7.93 -12.25
CA GLN A 22 -1.15 -7.11 -12.88
C GLN A 22 -1.07 -7.34 -14.40
N THR A 23 -1.38 -8.56 -14.85
CA THR A 23 -1.37 -8.96 -16.26
C THR A 23 -2.65 -9.73 -16.60
N VAL A 24 -2.97 -9.82 -17.88
CA VAL A 24 -4.09 -10.64 -18.36
C VAL A 24 -3.79 -12.12 -18.14
N ALA A 25 -4.77 -12.89 -17.68
CA ALA A 25 -4.66 -14.33 -17.60
C ALA A 25 -4.60 -14.94 -19.01
N ARG A 26 -3.61 -15.80 -19.25
CA ARG A 26 -3.39 -16.47 -20.53
C ARG A 26 -4.38 -17.60 -20.79
N ASP A 27 -4.85 -18.23 -19.71
CA ASP A 27 -5.80 -19.33 -19.72
C ASP A 27 -6.85 -19.16 -18.62
N SER A 28 -8.02 -19.76 -18.82
CA SER A 28 -9.02 -19.89 -17.76
C SER A 28 -8.65 -21.04 -16.84
N ALA A 29 -8.73 -20.80 -15.53
CA ALA A 29 -8.42 -21.81 -14.53
C ALA A 29 -9.29 -21.63 -13.29
N ILE A 30 -9.55 -22.75 -12.62
CA ILE A 30 -10.21 -22.80 -11.31
C ILE A 30 -9.32 -23.59 -10.36
N ALA A 31 -9.00 -23.01 -9.21
CA ALA A 31 -8.31 -23.66 -8.11
C ALA A 31 -9.26 -23.81 -6.91
N HIS A 32 -9.13 -24.90 -6.17
CA HIS A 32 -9.90 -25.15 -4.94
C HIS A 32 -8.95 -25.16 -3.75
N VAL A 33 -9.19 -24.30 -2.76
CA VAL A 33 -8.35 -24.12 -1.56
C VAL A 33 -9.25 -23.95 -0.35
N ASP A 34 -9.07 -24.78 0.68
CA ASP A 34 -9.73 -24.58 1.99
C ASP A 34 -11.27 -24.34 1.91
N GLY A 35 -11.95 -24.95 0.95
CA GLY A 35 -13.39 -24.76 0.73
C GLY A 35 -13.78 -23.52 -0.10
N TRP A 36 -12.79 -22.81 -0.64
CA TRP A 36 -12.94 -21.71 -1.59
C TRP A 36 -12.68 -22.15 -3.02
N GLU A 37 -13.36 -21.51 -3.95
CA GLU A 37 -13.13 -21.61 -5.37
C GLU A 37 -12.51 -20.29 -5.87
N VAL A 38 -11.38 -20.39 -6.55
CA VAL A 38 -10.63 -19.26 -7.11
C VAL A 38 -10.62 -19.40 -8.62
N GLU A 39 -11.28 -18.47 -9.32
CA GLU A 39 -11.43 -18.48 -10.78
C GLU A 39 -10.70 -17.30 -11.40
N VAL A 40 -9.96 -17.60 -12.48
CA VAL A 40 -9.48 -16.61 -13.47
C VAL A 40 -9.99 -17.02 -14.84
N ARG A 41 -10.18 -16.04 -15.72
CA ARG A 41 -10.57 -16.30 -17.11
C ARG A 41 -9.56 -15.74 -18.08
N LYS A 42 -9.37 -16.50 -19.16
CA LYS A 42 -8.55 -16.10 -20.29
C LYS A 42 -8.91 -14.69 -20.77
N ASP A 43 -7.87 -13.91 -21.08
CA ASP A 43 -7.93 -12.54 -21.60
C ASP A 43 -8.57 -11.53 -20.62
N GLN A 44 -8.71 -11.89 -19.34
CA GLN A 44 -9.19 -11.00 -18.28
C GLN A 44 -8.12 -10.70 -17.25
N LYS A 45 -8.25 -9.54 -16.58
CA LYS A 45 -7.41 -9.12 -15.45
C LYS A 45 -8.13 -9.28 -14.11
N ILE A 46 -9.00 -10.27 -13.99
CA ILE A 46 -9.81 -10.46 -12.77
C ILE A 46 -9.51 -11.83 -12.20
N VAL A 47 -9.30 -11.88 -10.89
CA VAL A 47 -9.41 -13.10 -10.09
C VAL A 47 -10.59 -12.96 -9.15
N VAL A 48 -11.43 -13.99 -9.08
CA VAL A 48 -12.58 -14.08 -8.17
C VAL A 48 -12.34 -15.23 -7.21
N ALA A 49 -12.31 -14.93 -5.91
CA ALA A 49 -12.31 -15.92 -4.86
C ALA A 49 -13.68 -15.93 -4.17
N ARG A 50 -14.38 -17.05 -4.23
CA ARG A 50 -15.73 -17.22 -3.66
C ARG A 50 -15.79 -18.45 -2.77
N GLY A 51 -16.41 -18.29 -1.61
CA GLY A 51 -16.54 -19.37 -0.65
C GLY A 51 -16.93 -18.89 0.75
N GLY A 52 -17.46 -19.83 1.53
CA GLY A 52 -17.66 -19.66 2.96
C GLY A 52 -18.93 -18.87 3.33
N LYS A 53 -19.41 -19.13 4.53
CA LYS A 53 -20.57 -18.44 5.13
C LYS A 53 -20.09 -17.34 6.06
N LEU A 54 -19.42 -16.35 5.47
CA LEU A 54 -18.88 -15.20 6.18
C LEU A 54 -19.86 -14.03 6.13
N ASN A 55 -19.84 -13.20 7.18
CA ASN A 55 -20.70 -12.03 7.29
C ASN A 55 -19.85 -10.77 7.41
N GLY A 56 -20.22 -9.76 6.64
CA GLY A 56 -19.59 -8.45 6.66
C GLY A 56 -18.35 -8.33 5.78
N TYR A 57 -18.05 -7.08 5.46
CA TYR A 57 -16.98 -6.69 4.54
C TYR A 57 -15.60 -7.23 4.95
N ASP A 58 -15.16 -6.97 6.19
CA ASP A 58 -13.78 -7.25 6.59
C ASP A 58 -13.42 -8.74 6.51
N THR A 59 -14.36 -9.61 6.86
CA THR A 59 -14.13 -11.08 6.81
C THR A 59 -14.17 -11.59 5.38
N ALA A 60 -15.12 -11.14 4.56
CA ALA A 60 -15.21 -11.49 3.15
C ALA A 60 -13.96 -11.07 2.37
N PHE A 61 -13.51 -9.83 2.58
CA PHE A 61 -12.29 -9.30 1.95
C PHE A 61 -11.04 -10.08 2.35
N ARG A 62 -10.78 -10.24 3.66
CA ARG A 62 -9.56 -10.90 4.16
C ARG A 62 -9.48 -12.36 3.75
N SER A 63 -10.56 -13.10 3.92
CA SER A 63 -10.59 -14.52 3.55
C SER A 63 -10.58 -14.72 2.04
N GLY A 64 -11.24 -13.84 1.28
CA GLY A 64 -11.19 -13.85 -0.18
C GLY A 64 -9.79 -13.56 -0.71
N LEU A 65 -9.06 -12.60 -0.12
CA LEU A 65 -7.68 -12.30 -0.48
C LEU A 65 -6.75 -13.49 -0.21
N ASP A 66 -6.80 -14.07 1.00
CA ASP A 66 -5.98 -15.24 1.36
C ASP A 66 -6.26 -16.43 0.42
N ALA A 67 -7.54 -16.71 0.14
CA ALA A 67 -7.94 -17.74 -0.80
C ALA A 67 -7.41 -17.43 -2.22
N ALA A 68 -7.57 -16.19 -2.71
CA ALA A 68 -7.08 -15.79 -4.02
C ALA A 68 -5.57 -16.00 -4.17
N GLN A 69 -4.76 -15.57 -3.20
CA GLN A 69 -3.31 -15.75 -3.22
C GLN A 69 -2.93 -17.24 -3.29
N LYS A 70 -3.48 -18.07 -2.40
CA LYS A 70 -3.25 -19.52 -2.41
C LYS A 70 -3.73 -20.19 -3.72
N GLY A 71 -4.86 -19.73 -4.27
CA GLY A 71 -5.37 -20.20 -5.55
C GLY A 71 -4.41 -19.90 -6.70
N LEU A 72 -3.85 -18.68 -6.74
CA LEU A 72 -2.83 -18.29 -7.72
C LEU A 72 -1.53 -19.08 -7.54
N ASP A 73 -1.12 -19.39 -6.30
CA ASP A 73 0.02 -20.27 -6.03
C ASP A 73 -0.19 -21.67 -6.66
N LEU A 74 -1.38 -22.26 -6.50
CA LEU A 74 -1.71 -23.54 -7.12
C LEU A 74 -1.76 -23.46 -8.65
N MET A 75 -2.26 -22.36 -9.22
CA MET A 75 -2.27 -22.15 -10.67
C MET A 75 -0.84 -22.04 -11.23
N SER A 76 0.05 -21.35 -10.52
CA SER A 76 1.48 -21.27 -10.85
C SER A 76 2.14 -22.64 -10.80
N MET A 77 1.97 -23.37 -9.70
CA MET A 77 2.58 -24.69 -9.51
C MET A 77 2.05 -25.76 -10.46
N SER A 78 0.80 -25.63 -10.91
CA SER A 78 0.21 -26.52 -11.93
C SER A 78 0.54 -26.10 -13.37
N GLY A 79 1.33 -25.04 -13.55
CA GLY A 79 1.76 -24.56 -14.86
C GLY A 79 0.65 -23.91 -15.69
N LYS A 80 -0.44 -23.45 -15.04
CA LYS A 80 -1.56 -22.79 -15.71
C LYS A 80 -1.23 -21.34 -16.03
N ASP A 81 -0.82 -20.57 -15.03
CA ASP A 81 -0.35 -19.21 -15.24
C ASP A 81 0.46 -18.67 -14.05
N ASN A 82 1.22 -17.60 -14.28
CA ASN A 82 1.97 -16.87 -13.25
C ASN A 82 1.36 -15.49 -13.09
N LEU A 83 0.37 -15.39 -12.21
CA LEU A 83 -0.42 -14.18 -12.01
C LEU A 83 -0.13 -13.57 -10.65
N ALA A 84 -0.27 -12.26 -10.56
CA ALA A 84 -0.12 -11.50 -9.33
C ALA A 84 -1.26 -10.49 -9.22
N ILE A 85 -1.76 -10.34 -8.00
CA ILE A 85 -2.80 -9.35 -7.69
C ILE A 85 -2.17 -7.95 -7.67
N LYS A 86 -2.87 -6.98 -8.26
CA LYS A 86 -2.50 -5.57 -8.32
C LYS A 86 -3.24 -4.81 -7.22
N SER A 87 -2.48 -4.16 -6.33
CA SER A 87 -2.97 -3.14 -5.38
C SER A 87 -4.28 -3.49 -4.68
N TRP A 88 -4.34 -4.66 -4.04
CA TRP A 88 -5.57 -5.24 -3.52
C TRP A 88 -6.20 -4.47 -2.37
N ASP A 89 -5.48 -3.55 -1.74
CA ASP A 89 -6.00 -2.62 -0.72
C ASP A 89 -6.54 -1.33 -1.31
N MET A 90 -6.10 -0.99 -2.53
CA MET A 90 -6.45 0.24 -3.21
C MET A 90 -7.64 0.05 -4.14
N GLU A 91 -7.86 -1.15 -4.65
CA GLU A 91 -8.95 -1.46 -5.57
C GLU A 91 -9.38 -2.93 -5.44
N HIS A 92 -10.62 -3.14 -5.03
CA HIS A 92 -11.20 -4.49 -4.93
C HIS A 92 -12.71 -4.46 -4.83
N LEU A 93 -13.32 -5.61 -5.11
CA LEU A 93 -14.72 -5.88 -4.87
C LEU A 93 -14.82 -6.93 -3.76
N ALA A 94 -15.66 -6.71 -2.76
CA ALA A 94 -16.00 -7.72 -1.76
C ALA A 94 -17.51 -7.88 -1.69
N TRP A 95 -17.99 -9.08 -1.38
CA TRP A 95 -19.41 -9.35 -1.18
C TRP A 95 -19.66 -10.35 -0.06
N TRP A 96 -20.80 -10.22 0.58
CA TRP A 96 -21.23 -11.11 1.66
C TRP A 96 -22.76 -11.23 1.68
N PRO A 97 -23.28 -12.37 2.17
CA PRO A 97 -24.69 -12.52 2.42
C PRO A 97 -25.16 -11.68 3.63
N GLU A 98 -26.32 -11.05 3.48
CA GLU A 98 -27.15 -10.51 4.56
C GLU A 98 -28.52 -11.22 4.54
N PRO A 99 -29.36 -11.11 5.60
CA PRO A 99 -30.65 -11.80 5.64
C PRO A 99 -31.57 -11.54 4.43
N ASN A 100 -31.44 -10.36 3.82
CA ASN A 100 -32.27 -9.95 2.70
C ASN A 100 -31.66 -10.29 1.33
N GLY A 101 -30.39 -10.71 1.27
CA GLY A 101 -29.67 -11.05 0.04
C GLY A 101 -28.21 -10.61 0.09
N THR A 102 -27.53 -10.62 -1.07
CA THR A 102 -26.09 -10.31 -1.14
C THR A 102 -25.83 -8.80 -1.19
N VAL A 103 -24.86 -8.35 -0.41
CA VAL A 103 -24.31 -6.98 -0.47
C VAL A 103 -22.99 -7.02 -1.21
N LEU A 104 -22.80 -6.09 -2.15
CA LEU A 104 -21.52 -5.87 -2.84
C LEU A 104 -20.94 -4.54 -2.41
N ARG A 105 -19.63 -4.50 -2.17
CA ARG A 105 -18.88 -3.28 -1.92
C ARG A 105 -17.69 -3.19 -2.87
N GLN A 106 -17.71 -2.18 -3.75
CA GLN A 106 -16.52 -1.76 -4.48
C GLN A 106 -15.70 -0.81 -3.59
N VAL A 107 -14.40 -1.05 -3.47
CA VAL A 107 -13.46 -0.17 -2.80
C VAL A 107 -12.48 0.35 -3.84
N PHE A 108 -12.22 1.65 -3.82
CA PHE A 108 -11.21 2.26 -4.68
C PHE A 108 -10.59 3.49 -4.02
N PHE A 109 -9.29 3.73 -4.25
CA PHE A 109 -8.53 4.84 -3.68
C PHE A 109 -7.89 5.71 -4.75
N LEU A 110 -8.08 7.02 -4.63
CA LEU A 110 -7.37 8.02 -5.41
C LEU A 110 -6.04 8.38 -4.75
N SER A 111 -4.96 8.26 -5.50
CA SER A 111 -3.62 8.63 -5.02
C SER A 111 -3.29 10.08 -5.37
N THR A 112 -3.15 10.94 -4.35
CA THR A 112 -2.75 12.35 -4.52
C THR A 112 -1.32 12.56 -4.10
N LYS A 113 -0.48 13.04 -5.02
CA LYS A 113 0.91 13.43 -4.70
C LYS A 113 0.93 14.83 -4.08
N MET A 114 1.53 14.94 -2.91
CA MET A 114 1.73 16.19 -2.20
C MET A 114 3.22 16.53 -2.16
N SER A 115 3.53 17.79 -2.36
CA SER A 115 4.87 18.35 -2.16
C SER A 115 4.72 19.73 -1.57
N VAL A 116 5.40 19.99 -0.46
CA VAL A 116 5.59 21.35 0.05
C VAL A 116 7.01 21.76 -0.33
N GLY A 117 7.13 22.87 -1.07
CA GLY A 117 8.43 23.39 -1.47
C GLY A 117 9.31 23.77 -0.28
N ALA A 118 10.60 23.89 -0.52
CA ALA A 118 11.54 24.33 0.51
C ALA A 118 11.17 25.73 1.01
N VAL A 119 11.13 25.90 2.33
CA VAL A 119 10.96 27.22 2.95
C VAL A 119 12.31 27.95 2.88
N THR A 120 12.33 29.13 2.27
CA THR A 120 13.51 29.99 2.26
C THR A 120 13.50 30.85 3.52
N VAL A 121 14.50 30.67 4.39
CA VAL A 121 14.69 31.49 5.59
C VAL A 121 15.70 32.60 5.29
N LEU A 122 15.28 33.85 5.44
CA LEU A 122 16.17 35.01 5.36
C LEU A 122 16.57 35.41 6.78
N VAL A 123 17.86 35.22 7.11
CA VAL A 123 18.43 35.73 8.36
C VAL A 123 18.88 37.16 8.12
N ARG A 124 18.41 38.08 8.97
CA ARG A 124 18.89 39.47 8.98
C ARG A 124 19.72 39.72 10.23
N ASP A 125 20.80 40.48 10.09
CA ASP A 125 21.56 40.97 11.23
C ASP A 125 20.83 42.11 11.96
N SER A 126 21.43 42.60 13.05
CA SER A 126 20.88 43.71 13.85
C SER A 126 20.74 45.04 13.08
N THR A 127 21.34 45.14 11.89
CA THR A 127 21.26 46.30 11.00
C THR A 127 20.29 46.10 9.84
N GLY A 128 19.62 44.93 9.77
CA GLY A 128 18.64 44.58 8.74
C GLY A 128 19.24 43.98 7.47
N ASN A 129 20.55 43.77 7.40
CA ASN A 129 21.21 43.19 6.23
C ASN A 129 21.03 41.66 6.20
N VAL A 130 20.85 41.09 5.01
CA VAL A 130 20.73 39.64 4.85
C VAL A 130 22.10 39.01 5.10
N VAL A 131 22.16 38.09 6.06
CA VAL A 131 23.34 37.28 6.34
C VAL A 131 23.40 36.15 5.31
N PRO A 132 24.48 36.05 4.49
CA PRO A 132 24.62 34.96 3.54
C PRO A 132 24.67 33.61 4.28
N SER A 133 23.83 32.66 3.88
CA SER A 133 23.97 31.29 4.39
C SER A 133 25.30 30.70 3.90
N PRO A 134 26.05 30.00 4.76
CA PRO A 134 27.27 29.32 4.33
C PRO A 134 26.94 28.32 3.22
N LEU A 135 27.75 28.29 2.17
CA LEU A 135 27.63 27.30 1.09
C LEU A 135 27.79 25.90 1.71
N SER A 136 26.77 25.06 1.58
CA SER A 136 26.89 23.65 1.97
C SER A 136 27.94 22.98 1.07
N PRO A 137 28.80 22.11 1.63
CA PRO A 137 29.74 21.35 0.82
C PRO A 137 28.99 20.55 -0.25
N PRO A 138 29.59 20.34 -1.44
CA PRO A 138 28.95 19.57 -2.48
C PRO A 138 28.68 18.14 -1.98
N PRO A 139 27.54 17.55 -2.36
CA PRO A 139 27.20 16.21 -1.92
C PRO A 139 28.21 15.19 -2.45
N VAL A 140 28.76 14.37 -1.54
CA VAL A 140 29.66 13.26 -1.89
C VAL A 140 28.86 11.97 -1.95
N TRP A 141 28.95 11.25 -3.07
CA TRP A 141 28.23 10.00 -3.25
C TRP A 141 28.76 8.90 -2.33
N HIS A 142 27.83 8.13 -1.73
CA HIS A 142 28.11 6.93 -0.95
C HIS A 142 27.27 5.76 -1.48
N GLU A 143 27.79 4.54 -1.44
CA GLU A 143 27.14 3.35 -2.02
C GLU A 143 25.74 3.10 -1.45
N SER A 144 25.56 3.38 -0.15
CA SER A 144 24.28 3.27 0.55
C SER A 144 23.15 4.06 -0.12
N PHE A 145 23.45 5.15 -0.84
CA PHE A 145 22.46 5.98 -1.51
C PHE A 145 21.77 5.22 -2.66
N ARG A 146 22.46 4.29 -3.31
CA ARG A 146 21.88 3.46 -4.37
C ARG A 146 20.82 2.53 -3.78
N TYR A 147 21.14 1.83 -2.71
CA TYR A 147 20.21 0.93 -2.03
C TYR A 147 19.00 1.70 -1.49
N PHE A 148 19.26 2.85 -0.85
CA PHE A 148 18.15 3.69 -0.38
C PHE A 148 17.26 4.14 -1.54
N ARG A 149 17.82 4.66 -2.65
CA ARG A 149 17.04 5.02 -3.83
C ARG A 149 16.17 3.86 -4.32
N LEU A 150 16.73 2.64 -4.43
CA LEU A 150 15.99 1.46 -4.87
C LEU A 150 14.83 1.10 -3.93
N SER A 151 15.06 1.20 -2.61
CA SER A 151 14.00 1.05 -1.60
C SER A 151 12.85 2.04 -1.81
N GLN A 152 13.15 3.28 -2.22
CA GLN A 152 12.12 4.29 -2.46
C GLN A 152 11.37 4.13 -3.79
N THR A 153 11.96 3.45 -4.77
CA THR A 153 11.40 3.33 -6.14
C THR A 153 10.68 2.01 -6.39
N THR A 154 10.97 0.96 -5.62
CA THR A 154 10.30 -0.32 -5.76
C THR A 154 8.85 -0.25 -5.24
N GLU A 155 7.97 -1.04 -5.84
CA GLU A 155 6.57 -1.18 -5.41
C GLU A 155 6.38 -2.36 -4.45
N ASP A 156 7.34 -3.29 -4.41
CA ASP A 156 7.31 -4.43 -3.51
C ASP A 156 7.85 -4.05 -2.12
N LEU A 157 7.02 -4.24 -1.10
CA LEU A 157 7.34 -3.89 0.29
C LEU A 157 8.53 -4.68 0.84
N PHE A 158 8.68 -5.96 0.48
CA PHE A 158 9.75 -6.82 0.97
C PHE A 158 11.08 -6.46 0.30
N ASP A 159 11.07 -6.15 -0.99
CA ASP A 159 12.23 -5.60 -1.71
C ASP A 159 12.59 -4.19 -1.21
N ALA A 160 11.60 -3.38 -0.85
CA ALA A 160 11.84 -2.07 -0.24
C ALA A 160 12.57 -2.20 1.09
N PHE A 161 12.14 -3.14 1.95
CA PHE A 161 12.82 -3.48 3.19
C PHE A 161 14.24 -3.99 2.92
N ARG A 162 14.41 -4.97 2.02
CA ARG A 162 15.72 -5.51 1.67
C ARG A 162 16.70 -4.42 1.24
N ASN A 163 16.27 -3.52 0.36
CA ASN A 163 17.11 -2.41 -0.10
C ASN A 163 17.37 -1.39 1.01
N ALA A 164 16.41 -1.08 1.88
CA ALA A 164 16.66 -0.21 3.03
C ALA A 164 17.66 -0.84 4.01
N TYR A 165 17.61 -2.16 4.19
CA TYR A 165 18.51 -2.89 5.07
C TYR A 165 19.94 -2.89 4.51
N LEU A 166 20.12 -3.11 3.21
CA LEU A 166 21.42 -2.97 2.55
C LEU A 166 21.97 -1.53 2.62
N ALA A 167 21.09 -0.52 2.58
CA ALA A 167 21.50 0.86 2.78
C ALA A 167 22.04 1.09 4.21
N LEU A 168 21.37 0.53 5.22
CA LEU A 168 21.82 0.55 6.61
C LEU A 168 23.15 -0.18 6.77
N GLU A 169 23.28 -1.41 6.27
CA GLU A 169 24.53 -2.18 6.35
C GLU A 169 25.70 -1.44 5.71
N SER A 170 25.48 -0.80 4.56
CA SER A 170 26.51 -0.02 3.88
C SER A 170 26.97 1.19 4.69
N VAL A 171 26.05 1.94 5.32
CA VAL A 171 26.46 3.09 6.18
C VAL A 171 27.10 2.61 7.49
N LEU A 172 26.61 1.52 8.08
CA LEU A 172 27.23 0.90 9.27
C LEU A 172 28.64 0.40 8.98
N SER A 173 28.88 -0.16 7.79
CA SER A 173 30.22 -0.59 7.36
C SER A 173 31.19 0.59 7.19
N SER A 174 30.68 1.76 6.79
CA SER A 174 31.46 3.01 6.76
C SER A 174 31.79 3.52 8.17
N ILE A 175 30.86 3.41 9.12
CA ILE A 175 31.07 3.81 10.53
C ILE A 175 32.04 2.85 11.23
N ALA A 176 31.83 1.55 11.03
CA ALA A 176 32.53 0.48 11.73
C ALA A 176 32.81 -0.69 10.77
N PRO A 177 33.90 -0.62 9.98
CA PRO A 177 34.27 -1.67 9.04
C PRO A 177 34.43 -3.02 9.73
N GLN A 178 34.18 -4.11 8.99
CA GLN A 178 34.50 -5.45 9.46
C GLN A 178 35.98 -5.57 9.77
N ARG A 179 36.29 -6.20 10.91
CA ARG A 179 37.66 -6.48 11.32
C ARG A 179 38.27 -7.50 10.36
N ILE A 180 39.43 -7.18 9.80
CA ILE A 180 40.18 -8.07 8.92
C ILE A 180 41.35 -8.66 9.70
N ARG A 181 41.50 -9.99 9.65
CA ARG A 181 42.65 -10.70 10.23
C ARG A 181 43.90 -10.43 9.39
N PRO A 182 45.11 -10.63 9.94
CA PRO A 182 46.37 -10.48 9.18
C PRO A 182 46.45 -11.30 7.88
N ASN A 183 45.67 -12.38 7.78
CA ASN A 183 45.58 -13.22 6.59
C ASN A 183 44.55 -12.73 5.54
N GLY A 184 44.02 -11.52 5.69
CA GLY A 184 43.05 -10.91 4.77
C GLY A 184 41.62 -11.44 4.88
N ARG A 185 41.33 -12.36 5.82
CA ARG A 185 39.96 -12.89 6.03
C ARG A 185 39.21 -12.07 7.08
N VAL A 186 37.88 -12.07 6.98
CA VAL A 186 37.00 -11.46 7.99
C VAL A 186 37.23 -12.12 9.35
N GLY A 187 37.39 -11.29 10.37
CA GLY A 187 37.85 -11.67 11.69
C GLY A 187 36.78 -11.95 12.73
N GLU A 188 35.56 -11.48 12.47
CA GLU A 188 34.38 -11.54 13.36
C GLU A 188 33.17 -12.11 12.60
N GLY A 189 32.18 -12.63 13.32
CA GLY A 189 30.93 -13.09 12.72
C GLY A 189 30.05 -11.94 12.24
N GLU A 190 29.18 -12.17 11.27
CA GLU A 190 28.29 -11.13 10.73
C GLU A 190 27.38 -10.50 11.81
N GLY A 191 26.76 -11.33 12.66
CA GLY A 191 25.93 -10.83 13.76
C GLY A 191 26.73 -10.11 14.86
N GLU A 192 27.99 -10.49 15.08
CA GLU A 192 28.89 -9.80 16.02
C GLU A 192 29.32 -8.44 15.47
N TRP A 193 29.63 -8.38 14.17
CA TRP A 193 29.91 -7.14 13.46
C TRP A 193 28.71 -6.20 13.51
N PHE A 194 27.50 -6.70 13.21
CA PHE A 194 26.30 -5.87 13.17
C PHE A 194 26.00 -5.23 14.54
N GLU A 195 26.11 -6.02 15.62
CA GLU A 195 25.98 -5.52 16.99
C GLU A 195 27.01 -4.44 17.31
N ARG A 196 28.30 -4.71 17.02
CA ARG A 196 29.37 -3.74 17.24
C ARG A 196 29.19 -2.47 16.41
N ALA A 197 28.75 -2.60 15.16
CA ALA A 197 28.52 -1.47 14.28
C ALA A 197 27.35 -0.60 14.78
N LEU A 198 26.29 -1.22 15.32
CA LEU A 198 25.23 -0.49 16.02
C LEU A 198 25.75 0.22 17.28
N THR A 199 26.62 -0.43 18.07
CA THR A 199 27.26 0.23 19.23
C THR A 199 28.08 1.45 18.84
N GLU A 200 28.81 1.41 17.72
CA GLU A 200 29.53 2.59 17.21
C GLU A 200 28.57 3.64 16.62
N ALA A 201 27.49 3.21 15.98
CA ALA A 201 26.46 4.11 15.45
C ALA A 201 25.71 4.88 16.56
N ASP A 202 25.54 4.29 17.75
CA ASP A 202 24.94 4.95 18.92
C ASP A 202 25.73 6.20 19.36
N LYS A 203 27.05 6.21 19.11
CA LYS A 203 27.91 7.38 19.36
C LYS A 203 27.70 8.49 18.32
N VAL A 204 27.16 8.16 17.15
CA VAL A 204 26.85 9.09 16.05
C VAL A 204 25.43 9.64 16.20
N ALA A 205 24.48 8.78 16.52
CA ALA A 205 23.08 9.13 16.75
C ALA A 205 22.48 8.21 17.84
N PRO A 206 21.80 8.75 18.87
CA PRO A 206 21.23 7.95 19.95
C PRO A 206 20.22 6.92 19.43
N LEU A 207 20.52 5.63 19.61
CA LEU A 207 19.66 4.54 19.11
C LEU A 207 18.34 4.41 19.89
N ALA A 208 18.29 4.95 21.11
CA ALA A 208 17.09 5.01 21.94
C ALA A 208 15.89 5.69 21.22
N ASP A 209 16.16 6.58 20.27
CA ASP A 209 15.12 7.28 19.50
C ASP A 209 14.40 6.39 18.46
N PHE A 210 14.93 5.19 18.20
CA PHE A 210 14.43 4.26 17.18
C PHE A 210 13.84 2.97 17.76
N VAL A 211 13.71 2.89 19.08
CA VAL A 211 13.16 1.73 19.78
C VAL A 211 11.99 2.16 20.67
N PRO A 212 11.14 1.23 21.15
CA PRO A 212 10.08 1.56 22.08
C PRO A 212 10.60 2.29 23.34
N PRO A 213 9.89 3.30 23.85
CA PRO A 213 10.29 4.01 25.07
C PRO A 213 10.52 3.06 26.24
N GLY A 214 11.61 3.27 26.98
CA GLY A 214 11.98 2.42 28.12
C GLY A 214 12.76 1.15 27.77
N THR A 215 13.13 0.94 26.50
CA THR A 215 14.02 -0.16 26.11
C THR A 215 15.39 0.01 26.77
N SER A 216 15.82 -0.99 27.54
CA SER A 216 17.07 -0.93 28.32
C SER A 216 18.33 -1.09 27.46
N ASP A 217 18.23 -1.84 26.36
CA ASP A 217 19.33 -2.08 25.42
C ASP A 217 18.85 -1.85 23.98
N PRO A 218 18.94 -0.61 23.47
CA PRO A 218 18.53 -0.28 22.11
C PRO A 218 19.33 -1.03 21.03
N VAL A 219 20.60 -1.34 21.29
CA VAL A 219 21.47 -2.07 20.35
C VAL A 219 20.95 -3.49 20.15
N GLN A 220 20.72 -4.23 21.24
CA GLN A 220 20.18 -5.59 21.16
C GLN A 220 18.77 -5.61 20.58
N HIS A 221 17.94 -4.63 20.90
CA HIS A 221 16.60 -4.53 20.34
C HIS A 221 16.65 -4.39 18.81
N LEU A 222 17.42 -3.42 18.29
CA LEU A 222 17.54 -3.21 16.84
C LEU A 222 18.21 -4.39 16.13
N LYS A 223 19.19 -5.03 16.77
CA LYS A 223 19.78 -6.29 16.27
C LYS A 223 18.72 -7.37 16.17
N GLN A 224 17.93 -7.59 17.21
CA GLN A 224 16.90 -8.63 17.21
C GLN A 224 15.85 -8.34 16.14
N GLU A 225 15.32 -7.13 16.07
CA GLU A 225 14.30 -6.74 15.09
C GLU A 225 14.85 -6.82 13.66
N LEU A 226 15.88 -6.05 13.34
CA LEU A 226 16.30 -5.86 11.94
C LEU A 226 17.05 -7.08 11.38
N TYR A 227 17.92 -7.69 12.18
CA TYR A 227 18.79 -8.78 11.73
C TYR A 227 18.17 -10.15 11.94
N SER A 228 17.70 -10.45 13.15
CA SER A 228 17.20 -11.80 13.47
C SER A 228 15.78 -12.01 12.97
N ASP A 229 14.86 -11.12 13.32
CA ASP A 229 13.42 -11.31 13.07
C ASP A 229 13.07 -10.97 11.62
N MET A 230 13.52 -9.82 11.11
CA MET A 230 13.14 -9.37 9.77
C MET A 230 14.01 -9.97 8.68
N ARG A 231 15.32 -9.69 8.65
CA ARG A 231 16.21 -10.26 7.61
C ARG A 231 16.18 -11.78 7.63
N GLY A 232 16.24 -12.40 8.81
CA GLY A 232 16.19 -13.85 8.98
C GLY A 232 14.90 -14.46 8.42
N ALA A 233 13.74 -13.94 8.78
CA ALA A 233 12.45 -14.48 8.33
C ALA A 233 12.14 -14.19 6.85
N MET A 234 12.72 -13.14 6.27
CA MET A 234 12.63 -12.87 4.82
C MET A 234 13.58 -13.74 3.98
N SER A 235 14.69 -14.21 4.57
CA SER A 235 15.75 -14.93 3.83
C SER A 235 15.67 -16.45 4.00
N HIS A 236 14.78 -16.96 4.85
CA HIS A 236 14.66 -18.38 5.15
C HIS A 236 13.21 -18.85 5.23
N ALA A 237 12.90 -19.96 4.57
CA ALA A 237 11.57 -20.58 4.56
C ALA A 237 11.55 -21.98 5.24
N LYS A 238 12.44 -22.22 6.20
CA LYS A 238 12.55 -23.54 6.85
C LYS A 238 11.37 -23.78 7.78
N SER A 239 10.71 -24.93 7.67
CA SER A 239 9.62 -25.35 8.56
C SER A 239 10.04 -25.27 10.03
N GLY A 240 9.13 -24.78 10.89
CA GLY A 240 9.37 -24.63 12.34
C GLY A 240 10.13 -23.36 12.74
N ARG A 241 10.41 -22.45 11.79
CA ARG A 241 10.91 -21.10 12.09
C ARG A 241 9.84 -20.06 11.79
N ALA A 242 9.98 -18.88 12.41
CA ALA A 242 9.22 -17.71 11.98
C ALA A 242 9.62 -17.39 10.53
N ILE A 243 8.62 -17.29 9.66
CA ILE A 243 8.74 -16.92 8.25
C ILE A 243 7.81 -15.74 8.00
N LEU A 244 8.19 -14.87 7.08
CA LEU A 244 7.29 -13.83 6.59
C LEU A 244 6.86 -14.19 5.17
N LEU A 245 5.57 -14.47 4.98
CA LEU A 245 5.03 -14.75 3.67
C LEU A 245 4.67 -13.43 2.98
N PRO A 246 5.18 -13.19 1.75
CA PRO A 246 4.75 -12.04 0.95
C PRO A 246 3.23 -12.04 0.79
N GLN A 247 2.66 -10.84 0.67
CA GLN A 247 1.23 -10.63 0.39
C GLN A 247 0.24 -11.09 1.48
N THR A 248 0.70 -11.48 2.67
CA THR A 248 -0.19 -11.67 3.83
C THR A 248 -0.33 -10.36 4.62
N GLU A 249 -1.57 -9.98 4.98
CA GLU A 249 -1.82 -8.70 5.69
C GLU A 249 -0.99 -8.57 6.97
N ALA A 250 -0.92 -9.64 7.77
CA ALA A 250 -0.24 -9.65 9.06
C ALA A 250 1.28 -9.46 8.92
N ASP A 251 1.93 -10.15 7.98
CA ASP A 251 3.38 -10.02 7.81
C ASP A 251 3.73 -8.70 7.14
N ARG A 252 2.92 -8.23 6.17
CA ARG A 252 3.08 -6.89 5.60
C ARG A 252 3.00 -5.78 6.65
N ALA A 253 2.10 -5.89 7.63
CA ALA A 253 2.04 -4.92 8.71
C ALA A 253 3.33 -4.88 9.54
N LYS A 254 3.93 -6.04 9.85
CA LYS A 254 5.23 -6.13 10.53
C LYS A 254 6.35 -5.53 9.68
N VAL A 255 6.39 -5.85 8.38
CA VAL A 255 7.40 -5.31 7.45
C VAL A 255 7.29 -3.80 7.31
N THR A 256 6.07 -3.27 7.20
CA THR A 256 5.84 -1.82 7.11
C THR A 256 6.33 -1.10 8.36
N ALA A 257 6.03 -1.63 9.54
CA ALA A 257 6.48 -1.05 10.81
C ALA A 257 8.01 -1.03 10.90
N SER A 258 8.67 -2.16 10.62
CA SER A 258 10.13 -2.24 10.71
C SER A 258 10.84 -1.41 9.62
N LEU A 259 10.31 -1.37 8.40
CA LEU A 259 10.82 -0.50 7.33
C LEU A 259 10.79 0.98 7.73
N SER A 260 9.75 1.41 8.45
CA SER A 260 9.64 2.78 8.97
C SER A 260 10.77 3.09 9.96
N THR A 261 11.01 2.20 10.93
CA THR A 261 12.11 2.30 11.90
C THR A 261 13.47 2.34 11.20
N LEU A 262 13.72 1.37 10.32
CA LEU A 262 14.94 1.23 9.53
C LEU A 262 15.25 2.46 8.68
N THR A 263 14.23 3.01 8.00
CA THR A 263 14.35 4.19 7.16
C THR A 263 14.74 5.42 7.99
N ARG A 264 14.10 5.62 9.15
CA ARG A 264 14.43 6.73 10.06
C ARG A 264 15.85 6.63 10.59
N LEU A 265 16.26 5.43 11.03
CA LEU A 265 17.62 5.17 11.52
C LEU A 265 18.64 5.48 10.43
N TYR A 266 18.45 4.91 9.23
CA TYR A 266 19.33 5.14 8.08
C TYR A 266 19.49 6.63 7.76
N LEU A 267 18.39 7.37 7.64
CA LEU A 267 18.44 8.81 7.30
C LEU A 267 19.17 9.63 8.36
N THR A 268 18.99 9.28 9.64
CA THR A 268 19.68 9.95 10.73
C THR A 268 21.18 9.69 10.68
N LEU A 269 21.60 8.44 10.42
CA LEU A 269 23.02 8.11 10.29
C LEU A 269 23.65 8.77 9.07
N VAL A 270 22.97 8.82 7.93
CA VAL A 270 23.46 9.53 6.74
C VAL A 270 23.62 11.02 7.00
N GLU A 271 22.67 11.65 7.69
CA GLU A 271 22.77 13.07 8.06
C GLU A 271 23.95 13.35 8.98
N LYS A 272 24.17 12.51 10.01
CA LYS A 272 25.21 12.74 11.01
C LYS A 272 26.61 12.29 10.58
N HIS A 273 26.73 11.15 9.89
CA HIS A 273 28.01 10.55 9.48
C HIS A 273 28.47 11.05 8.11
N LEU A 274 27.56 11.14 7.14
CA LEU A 274 27.89 11.50 5.75
C LEU A 274 27.58 12.97 5.43
N GLN A 275 27.07 13.74 6.40
CA GLN A 275 26.70 15.15 6.24
C GLN A 275 25.70 15.40 5.11
N MET A 276 24.87 14.41 4.82
CA MET A 276 23.91 14.43 3.73
C MET A 276 22.48 14.42 4.27
N ARG A 277 21.68 15.40 3.87
CA ARG A 277 20.30 15.52 4.34
C ARG A 277 19.33 15.43 3.16
N ARG A 278 18.27 14.63 3.32
CA ARG A 278 17.11 14.70 2.43
C ARG A 278 16.31 15.95 2.79
N LEU A 279 16.15 16.87 1.84
CA LEU A 279 15.28 18.03 2.04
C LEU A 279 13.86 17.54 2.34
N GLY A 280 13.29 18.06 3.41
CA GLY A 280 11.96 17.70 3.88
C GLY A 280 10.99 18.85 3.73
N GLY A 281 9.76 18.51 3.37
CA GLY A 281 8.58 19.37 3.38
C GLY A 281 7.37 18.45 3.48
N GLY A 282 6.28 18.90 4.11
CA GLY A 282 5.12 18.04 4.23
C GLY A 282 3.91 18.74 4.76
N ILE A 283 2.77 18.18 4.41
CA ILE A 283 1.49 18.47 5.03
C ILE A 283 1.33 17.51 6.20
N THR A 284 0.78 17.97 7.33
CA THR A 284 0.46 17.08 8.45
C THR A 284 -0.77 16.24 8.11
N ALA A 285 -0.98 15.13 8.81
CA ALA A 285 -2.18 14.31 8.61
C ALA A 285 -3.49 15.13 8.81
N GLU A 286 -3.46 16.10 9.73
CA GLU A 286 -4.58 17.02 9.95
C GLU A 286 -4.79 17.97 8.76
N GLY A 287 -3.72 18.59 8.26
CA GLY A 287 -3.80 19.46 7.10
C GLY A 287 -4.32 18.74 5.87
N PHE A 288 -3.91 17.49 5.67
CA PHE A 288 -4.44 16.62 4.62
C PHE A 288 -5.94 16.38 4.80
N ARG A 289 -6.38 16.05 6.01
CA ARG A 289 -7.79 15.76 6.30
C ARG A 289 -8.69 16.97 6.05
N LEU A 290 -8.25 18.16 6.42
CA LEU A 290 -8.99 19.40 6.15
C LEU A 290 -9.21 19.63 4.66
N MET A 291 -8.20 19.33 3.82
CA MET A 291 -8.31 19.45 2.37
C MET A 291 -9.14 18.33 1.73
N ALA A 292 -8.97 17.09 2.18
CA ALA A 292 -9.64 15.93 1.57
C ALA A 292 -11.13 15.86 1.96
N THR A 293 -11.50 16.28 3.17
CA THR A 293 -12.91 16.29 3.62
C THR A 293 -13.77 17.21 2.76
N SER A 294 -13.27 18.38 2.38
CA SER A 294 -14.04 19.32 1.54
C SER A 294 -14.33 18.77 0.14
N VAL A 295 -13.42 17.95 -0.40
CA VAL A 295 -13.66 17.24 -1.67
C VAL A 295 -14.83 16.29 -1.53
N PHE A 296 -14.85 15.46 -0.48
CA PHE A 296 -15.95 14.51 -0.28
C PHE A 296 -17.28 15.20 0.05
N ASP A 297 -17.27 16.32 0.77
CA ASP A 297 -18.48 17.08 1.10
C ASP A 297 -19.12 17.75 -0.12
N ALA A 298 -18.32 18.12 -1.11
CA ALA A 298 -18.80 18.71 -2.35
C ALA A 298 -19.21 17.68 -3.42
N MET A 299 -18.95 16.39 -3.18
CA MET A 299 -19.03 15.34 -4.20
C MET A 299 -20.31 14.51 -4.12
N THR A 300 -20.94 14.31 -5.29
CA THR A 300 -21.95 13.27 -5.52
C THR A 300 -21.31 12.11 -6.25
N LEU A 301 -21.42 10.89 -5.70
CA LEU A 301 -20.91 9.69 -6.35
C LEU A 301 -22.02 9.02 -7.17
N SER A 302 -21.73 8.58 -8.40
CA SER A 302 -22.68 7.99 -9.33
C SER A 302 -22.11 6.78 -10.06
N LEU A 303 -22.98 5.84 -10.45
CA LEU A 303 -22.65 4.68 -11.27
C LEU A 303 -22.94 4.94 -12.75
N SER A 304 -22.15 4.36 -13.64
CA SER A 304 -22.38 4.39 -15.08
C SER A 304 -22.03 3.07 -15.78
N ASP A 305 -22.74 2.77 -16.86
CA ASP A 305 -22.49 1.68 -17.80
C ASP A 305 -21.59 2.09 -18.98
N ASP A 306 -21.10 3.33 -18.98
CA ASP A 306 -20.23 3.85 -20.04
C ASP A 306 -18.88 3.11 -20.13
N GLU A 307 -18.63 2.53 -21.31
CA GLU A 307 -17.43 1.76 -21.63
C GLU A 307 -16.28 2.56 -22.22
N SER A 308 -16.51 3.84 -22.53
CA SER A 308 -15.51 4.71 -23.12
C SER A 308 -14.24 4.77 -22.26
N GLU A 309 -13.10 4.95 -22.92
CA GLU A 309 -11.83 5.14 -22.25
C GLU A 309 -11.85 6.39 -21.36
N LEU A 310 -11.01 6.39 -20.33
CA LEU A 310 -10.75 7.62 -19.58
C LEU A 310 -10.03 8.59 -20.52
N THR A 311 -10.66 9.74 -20.77
CA THR A 311 -10.05 10.84 -21.53
C THR A 311 -9.91 12.05 -20.61
N ASP A 312 -9.07 13.01 -20.98
CA ASP A 312 -8.92 14.26 -20.24
C ASP A 312 -10.17 15.17 -20.32
N SER A 313 -11.29 14.70 -20.90
CA SER A 313 -12.52 15.49 -20.99
C SER A 313 -13.28 15.48 -19.66
N ASP A 314 -13.65 16.67 -19.19
CA ASP A 314 -14.46 16.87 -17.97
C ASP A 314 -15.94 16.45 -18.13
N ILE A 315 -16.29 15.72 -19.18
CA ILE A 315 -17.68 15.39 -19.52
C ILE A 315 -18.08 14.11 -18.78
N PRO A 316 -19.06 14.18 -17.85
CA PRO A 316 -19.56 12.98 -17.21
C PRO A 316 -20.29 12.08 -18.21
N PRO A 317 -20.32 10.75 -17.96
CA PRO A 317 -21.13 9.83 -18.76
C PRO A 317 -22.62 10.21 -18.83
N ASN A 318 -23.30 9.84 -19.92
CA ASN A 318 -24.71 10.17 -20.12
C ASN A 318 -25.66 9.45 -19.15
N THR A 319 -25.34 8.23 -18.73
CA THR A 319 -26.16 7.45 -17.79
C THR A 319 -25.50 7.46 -16.42
N LEU A 320 -26.14 8.13 -15.46
CA LEU A 320 -25.68 8.22 -14.08
C LEU A 320 -26.77 7.82 -13.10
N VAL A 321 -26.43 6.93 -12.17
CA VAL A 321 -27.28 6.58 -11.02
C VAL A 321 -26.56 7.01 -9.75
N ALA A 322 -27.07 8.05 -9.09
CA ALA A 322 -26.46 8.60 -7.88
C ALA A 322 -26.57 7.63 -6.69
N LEU A 323 -25.48 7.53 -5.92
CA LEU A 323 -25.46 6.85 -4.63
C LEU A 323 -25.67 7.84 -3.49
N THR A 324 -26.14 7.34 -2.35
CA THR A 324 -26.34 8.14 -1.13
C THR A 324 -25.20 7.91 -0.15
N PRO A 325 -24.61 8.95 0.48
CA PRO A 325 -23.65 8.77 1.56
C PRO A 325 -24.25 7.94 2.70
N SER A 326 -23.58 6.86 3.09
CA SER A 326 -24.13 5.86 4.01
C SER A 326 -23.40 5.75 5.35
N GLY A 327 -22.40 6.60 5.58
CA GLY A 327 -21.66 6.64 6.85
C GLY A 327 -20.75 7.87 6.96
N PRO A 328 -20.20 8.12 8.16
CA PRO A 328 -19.21 9.17 8.34
C PRO A 328 -17.95 8.85 7.55
N THR A 329 -17.15 9.89 7.30
CA THR A 329 -15.82 9.69 6.75
C THR A 329 -14.96 8.93 7.75
N GLU A 330 -14.50 7.73 7.38
CA GLU A 330 -13.61 6.93 8.20
C GLU A 330 -12.15 7.32 7.96
N ASN A 331 -11.33 7.13 8.98
CA ASN A 331 -9.97 7.62 9.01
C ASN A 331 -9.06 6.49 9.49
N PRO A 332 -8.89 5.44 8.66
CA PRO A 332 -8.24 4.23 9.10
C PRO A 332 -6.74 4.45 9.38
N ARG A 333 -6.11 5.45 8.74
CA ARG A 333 -4.66 5.71 8.80
C ARG A 333 -4.31 7.18 8.52
N ALA A 334 -3.11 7.59 8.91
CA ALA A 334 -2.58 8.90 8.53
C ALA A 334 -2.54 9.04 7.00
N PHE A 335 -2.93 10.21 6.50
CA PHE A 335 -3.03 10.52 5.06
C PHE A 335 -3.99 9.63 4.27
N VAL A 336 -4.95 8.99 4.94
CA VAL A 336 -6.02 8.22 4.31
C VAL A 336 -7.36 8.77 4.77
N LEU A 337 -8.24 9.06 3.83
CA LEU A 337 -9.61 9.47 4.11
C LEU A 337 -10.56 8.64 3.27
N THR A 338 -11.55 7.99 3.88
CA THR A 338 -12.53 7.14 3.16
C THR A 338 -13.95 7.56 3.46
N ARG A 339 -14.85 7.48 2.49
CA ARG A 339 -16.29 7.66 2.69
C ARG A 339 -17.04 6.55 1.97
N LEU A 340 -18.16 6.14 2.56
CA LEU A 340 -19.02 5.09 2.02
C LEU A 340 -20.27 5.71 1.41
N TRP A 341 -20.61 5.25 0.22
CA TRP A 341 -21.90 5.50 -0.43
C TRP A 341 -22.62 4.17 -0.66
N SER A 342 -23.95 4.20 -0.70
CA SER A 342 -24.75 3.03 -1.02
C SER A 342 -26.03 3.36 -1.76
N LEU A 343 -26.63 2.33 -2.33
CA LEU A 343 -27.98 2.33 -2.88
C LEU A 343 -28.58 0.92 -2.78
N ASN A 344 -29.91 0.82 -2.81
CA ASN A 344 -30.57 -0.48 -3.02
C ASN A 344 -30.53 -0.80 -4.50
N THR A 345 -30.23 -2.04 -4.84
CA THR A 345 -30.09 -2.46 -6.24
C THR A 345 -31.40 -2.33 -7.04
N SER A 346 -32.56 -2.34 -6.37
CA SER A 346 -33.86 -2.02 -6.96
C SER A 346 -33.96 -0.61 -7.52
N ASP A 347 -33.12 0.31 -7.04
CA ASP A 347 -33.10 1.71 -7.45
C ASP A 347 -32.16 1.95 -8.64
N VAL A 348 -31.41 0.93 -9.06
CA VAL A 348 -30.55 0.95 -10.24
C VAL A 348 -31.40 0.81 -11.50
N ARG A 349 -32.01 1.92 -11.91
CA ARG A 349 -32.81 2.00 -13.13
C ARG A 349 -31.94 2.41 -14.31
N GLY A 350 -32.08 1.71 -15.43
CA GLY A 350 -31.52 2.14 -16.71
C GLY A 350 -30.06 1.75 -16.99
N ILE A 351 -29.33 1.18 -16.03
CA ILE A 351 -27.99 0.60 -16.27
C ILE A 351 -28.03 -0.92 -16.11
N GLY A 352 -27.56 -1.65 -17.12
CA GLY A 352 -27.52 -3.13 -17.10
C GLY A 352 -26.29 -3.69 -16.37
N PHE A 353 -25.24 -2.89 -16.25
CA PHE A 353 -23.99 -3.20 -15.58
C PHE A 353 -23.34 -1.89 -15.10
N ILE A 354 -22.34 -2.01 -14.24
CA ILE A 354 -21.46 -0.93 -13.83
C ILE A 354 -20.13 -1.13 -14.55
N ARG A 355 -19.64 -0.04 -15.14
CA ARG A 355 -18.31 0.04 -15.75
C ARG A 355 -17.49 1.17 -15.16
N LYS A 356 -18.15 2.26 -14.76
CA LYS A 356 -17.51 3.42 -14.15
C LYS A 356 -18.23 3.83 -12.86
N ILE A 357 -17.44 4.38 -11.94
CA ILE A 357 -17.92 5.11 -10.78
C ILE A 357 -17.38 6.54 -10.90
N CYS A 358 -18.28 7.52 -10.92
CA CYS A 358 -17.94 8.92 -11.17
C CYS A 358 -18.27 9.78 -9.95
N GLY A 359 -17.37 10.67 -9.56
CA GLY A 359 -17.67 11.71 -8.57
C GLY A 359 -17.80 13.05 -9.27
N THR A 360 -18.90 13.76 -9.02
CA THR A 360 -19.15 15.09 -9.60
C THR A 360 -19.40 16.13 -8.53
N ASP A 361 -19.05 17.39 -8.79
CA ASP A 361 -19.42 18.51 -7.92
C ASP A 361 -20.91 18.91 -8.10
N ALA A 362 -21.36 19.91 -7.34
CA ALA A 362 -22.72 20.45 -7.43
C ALA A 362 -23.06 21.11 -8.78
N LYS A 363 -22.07 21.43 -9.61
CA LYS A 363 -22.24 21.97 -10.97
C LYS A 363 -22.21 20.89 -12.05
N GLY A 364 -22.00 19.63 -11.66
CA GLY A 364 -21.87 18.50 -12.57
C GLY A 364 -20.48 18.35 -13.20
N ASN A 365 -19.46 19.09 -12.71
CA ASN A 365 -18.09 18.91 -13.16
C ASN A 365 -17.53 17.59 -12.60
N LEU A 366 -16.79 16.87 -13.42
CA LEU A 366 -16.15 15.62 -13.03
C LEU A 366 -14.99 15.91 -12.06
N LEU A 367 -15.06 15.33 -10.85
CA LEU A 367 -14.01 15.41 -9.83
C LEU A 367 -13.12 14.16 -9.82
N LEU A 368 -13.73 13.00 -10.08
CA LEU A 368 -13.02 11.73 -10.18
C LEU A 368 -13.78 10.77 -11.10
N THR A 369 -13.05 9.79 -11.63
CA THR A 369 -13.63 8.62 -12.28
C THR A 369 -12.79 7.41 -11.96
N GLU A 370 -13.45 6.35 -11.54
CA GLU A 370 -12.91 5.01 -11.46
C GLU A 370 -13.52 4.17 -12.58
N ARG A 371 -12.68 3.41 -13.29
CA ARG A 371 -13.13 2.45 -14.31
C ARG A 371 -12.77 1.06 -13.80
N LEU A 372 -13.79 0.21 -13.63
CA LEU A 372 -13.59 -1.17 -13.22
C LEU A 372 -12.77 -1.93 -14.28
N GLU A 373 -12.15 -3.06 -13.95
CA GLU A 373 -11.42 -3.87 -14.94
C GLU A 373 -12.35 -4.46 -15.99
N ASP A 374 -13.55 -4.93 -15.60
CA ASP A 374 -14.60 -5.42 -16.52
C ASP A 374 -16.01 -4.97 -16.09
N ARG A 375 -17.07 -5.46 -16.74
CA ARG A 375 -18.47 -5.17 -16.40
C ARG A 375 -18.86 -5.86 -15.10
N LEU A 376 -19.42 -5.10 -14.16
CA LEU A 376 -20.01 -5.61 -12.92
C LEU A 376 -21.55 -5.61 -13.03
N THR A 377 -22.17 -6.78 -12.94
CA THR A 377 -23.64 -6.90 -12.90
C THR A 377 -24.12 -7.11 -11.46
N LEU A 378 -25.19 -6.42 -11.08
CA LEU A 378 -25.74 -6.46 -9.71
C LEU A 378 -26.89 -7.46 -9.54
N GLN A 379 -27.12 -8.35 -10.51
CA GLN A 379 -28.28 -9.23 -10.53
C GLN A 379 -28.34 -10.09 -9.26
N GLY A 380 -29.46 -10.05 -8.53
CA GLY A 380 -29.62 -10.83 -7.29
C GLY A 380 -28.94 -10.23 -6.04
N ALA A 381 -28.13 -9.19 -6.18
CA ALA A 381 -27.69 -8.39 -5.04
C ALA A 381 -28.84 -7.50 -4.55
N VAL A 382 -28.84 -7.15 -3.26
CA VAL A 382 -29.85 -6.25 -2.66
C VAL A 382 -29.32 -4.87 -2.36
N ARG A 383 -28.02 -4.74 -2.13
CA ARG A 383 -27.36 -3.46 -1.85
C ARG A 383 -26.02 -3.41 -2.56
N PHE A 384 -25.74 -2.27 -3.18
CA PHE A 384 -24.42 -1.94 -3.68
C PHE A 384 -23.83 -0.80 -2.84
N GLU A 385 -22.57 -0.94 -2.50
CA GLU A 385 -21.79 0.02 -1.73
C GLU A 385 -20.54 0.41 -2.53
N ALA A 386 -20.15 1.68 -2.44
CA ALA A 386 -18.90 2.19 -2.98
C ALA A 386 -18.14 2.90 -1.86
N ALA A 387 -16.99 2.35 -1.48
CA ALA A 387 -16.06 3.00 -0.57
C ALA A 387 -14.98 3.73 -1.39
N CYS A 388 -15.07 5.06 -1.46
CA CYS A 388 -14.07 5.88 -2.12
C CYS A 388 -13.09 6.42 -1.09
N GLY A 389 -11.80 6.24 -1.35
CA GLY A 389 -10.71 6.78 -0.54
C GLY A 389 -9.86 7.82 -1.26
N ILE A 390 -9.26 8.73 -0.51
CA ILE A 390 -8.15 9.58 -0.96
C ILE A 390 -6.92 9.20 -0.14
N LEU A 391 -5.85 8.82 -0.83
CA LEU A 391 -4.53 8.51 -0.29
C LEU A 391 -3.56 9.65 -0.58
N GLY A 392 -3.09 10.33 0.46
CA GLY A 392 -2.07 11.36 0.36
C GLY A 392 -0.65 10.77 0.37
N MET A 393 0.11 10.97 -0.70
CA MET A 393 1.52 10.58 -0.79
C MET A 393 2.42 11.81 -0.73
N ASN A 394 3.16 11.97 0.38
CA ASN A 394 4.16 13.03 0.47
C ASN A 394 5.44 12.64 -0.29
N THR A 395 5.66 13.26 -1.45
CA THR A 395 6.78 12.98 -2.34
C THR A 395 8.15 13.40 -1.78
N GLN A 396 8.16 14.31 -0.80
CA GLN A 396 9.39 14.78 -0.15
C GLN A 396 9.79 13.92 1.05
N GLN A 397 8.87 13.09 1.57
CA GLN A 397 9.16 12.16 2.65
C GLN A 397 9.53 10.78 2.10
N PRO A 398 10.22 9.95 2.90
CA PRO A 398 10.46 8.58 2.53
C PRO A 398 9.16 7.83 2.28
N ARG A 399 9.16 6.94 1.30
CA ARG A 399 7.99 6.12 0.98
C ARG A 399 7.66 5.25 2.19
N SER A 400 6.55 5.56 2.84
CA SER A 400 6.00 4.80 3.97
C SER A 400 4.74 4.03 3.59
N LEU A 401 4.19 4.29 2.40
CA LEU A 401 2.99 3.66 1.87
C LEU A 401 3.39 2.84 0.64
N TYR A 402 3.23 1.53 0.78
CA TYR A 402 3.31 0.56 -0.29
C TYR A 402 1.88 0.05 -0.48
N SER A 403 1.42 -0.08 -1.73
CA SER A 403 0.15 -0.78 -1.97
C SER A 403 0.26 -2.12 -1.29
N TYR A 404 -0.70 -2.44 -0.42
CA TYR A 404 -0.69 -3.74 0.21
C TYR A 404 -0.74 -4.85 -0.84
#